data_AF-A0AAW9R1R2-F1
#
_entry.id   AF-A0AAW9R1R2-F1
#
_cell.length_a   1.000
_cell.length_b   1.000
_cell.length_c   1.000
_cell.angle_alpha   90.00
_cell.angle_beta   90.00
_cell.angle_gamma   90.00
#
_symmetry.space_group_name_H-M   'P 1'
#
loop_
_entity.id
_entity.type
_entity.pdbx_description
1 polymer ?
#
loop_
_entity_poly.entity_id
_entity_poly.type
_entity_poly.pdbx_seq_one_letter_code
_entity_poly.pdbx_strand_id
1 'polypeptide(L)' 'MIPDTLDLESLYETEFDRWLTATVELLKDRQFDRIDRQHLIEELVVFA' A
#
# COMPACT_ATOMS: atom_id res chain seq x y z
N MET A 1 -6.61 12.45 1.01
CA MET A 1 -6.51 12.25 2.47
C MET A 1 -6.79 10.79 2.76
N ILE A 2 -5.77 10.03 3.18
CA ILE A 2 -5.92 8.62 3.54
C ILE A 2 -6.37 8.55 5.01
N PRO A 3 -7.52 7.94 5.33
CA PRO A 3 -7.97 7.83 6.72
C PRO A 3 -6.98 7.01 7.56
N ASP A 4 -6.79 7.37 8.83
CA ASP A 4 -5.89 6.66 9.77
C ASP A 4 -6.30 5.21 10.05
N THR A 5 -7.52 4.83 9.68
CA THR A 5 -8.06 3.47 9.79
C THR A 5 -8.00 2.69 8.46
N LEU A 6 -7.24 3.15 7.46
CA LEU A 6 -7.13 2.43 6.19
C LEU A 6 -6.33 1.13 6.41
N ASP A 7 -7.04 0.01 6.35
CA ASP A 7 -6.44 -1.32 6.42
C ASP A 7 -5.91 -1.72 5.04
N LEU A 8 -4.61 -1.53 4.84
CA LEU A 8 -3.95 -1.82 3.56
C LEU A 8 -3.91 -3.33 3.28
N GLU A 9 -3.82 -4.17 4.29
CA GLU A 9 -3.80 -5.63 4.13
C GLU A 9 -5.13 -6.11 3.52
N SER A 10 -6.25 -5.68 4.09
CA SER A 10 -7.58 -5.96 3.53
C SER A 10 -7.76 -5.42 2.10
N LEU A 11 -7.22 -4.23 1.80
CA LEU A 11 -7.32 -3.65 0.46
C LEU A 11 -6.47 -4.41 -0.56
N TYR A 12 -5.32 -4.95 -0.16
CA TYR A 12 -4.50 -5.78 -1.04
C TYR A 12 -5.28 -6.98 -1.56
N GLU A 13 -6.05 -7.64 -0.69
CA GLU A 13 -6.85 -8.81 -1.04
C GLU A 13 -8.14 -8.50 -1.82
N THR A 14 -8.80 -7.38 -1.50
CA THR A 14 -10.18 -7.11 -1.97
C THR A 14 -10.29 -6.02 -3.03
N GLU A 15 -9.39 -5.04 -3.02
CA GLU A 15 -9.42 -3.85 -3.86
C GLU A 15 -7.99 -3.43 -4.26
N PHE A 16 -7.29 -4.28 -5.01
CA PHE A 16 -5.87 -4.08 -5.36
C PHE A 16 -5.55 -2.69 -5.94
N ASP A 17 -6.36 -2.16 -6.86
CA ASP A 17 -6.15 -0.83 -7.45
C ASP A 17 -6.19 0.29 -6.40
N ARG A 18 -7.05 0.12 -5.39
CA ARG A 18 -7.21 1.06 -4.28
C ARG A 18 -6.05 0.94 -3.30
N TRP A 19 -5.60 -0.28 -3.02
CA TRP A 19 -4.36 -0.53 -2.28
C TRP A 19 -3.17 0.15 -2.95
N LEU A 20 -2.97 -0.08 -4.26
CA LEU A 20 -1.85 0.48 -5.01
C LEU A 20 -1.87 2.00 -4.99
N THR A 21 -3.04 2.60 -5.21
CA THR A 21 -3.22 4.05 -5.15
C THR A 21 -2.86 4.59 -3.76
N ALA A 22 -3.35 3.94 -2.69
CA ALA A 22 -3.04 4.35 -1.33
C ALA A 22 -1.55 4.21 -0.99
N THR A 23 -0.92 3.09 -1.38
CA THR A 23 0.51 2.82 -1.21
C THR A 23 1.36 3.86 -1.92
N VAL A 24 1.01 4.25 -3.15
CA VAL A 24 1.70 5.31 -3.90
C VAL A 24 1.61 6.66 -3.20
N GLU A 25 0.43 7.03 -2.69
CA GLU A 25 0.26 8.31 -1.98
C GLU A 25 1.06 8.33 -0.67
N LEU A 26 1.08 7.24 0.10
CA LEU A 26 1.91 7.12 1.31
C LEU A 26 3.42 7.23 1.00
N LEU A 27 3.88 6.63 -0.11
CA LEU A 27 5.26 6.76 -0.57
C LEU A 27 5.62 8.21 -0.91
N LYS A 28 4.74 8.91 -1.64
CA LYS A 28 4.94 10.34 -2.00
C LYS A 28 5.03 11.22 -0.76
N ASP A 29 4.17 10.96 0.23
CA ASP A 29 4.12 11.71 1.49
C ASP A 29 5.21 11.28 2.49
N ARG A 30 6.08 10.33 2.11
CA ARG A 30 7.15 9.76 2.95
C ARG A 30 6.63 9.11 4.25
N GLN A 31 5.38 8.66 4.26
CA GLN A 31 4.73 8.00 5.39
C GLN A 31 5.06 6.51 5.42
N PHE A 32 6.35 6.16 5.46
CA PHE A 32 6.82 4.77 5.35
C PHE A 32 6.34 3.86 6.48
N ASP A 33 6.09 4.41 7.66
CA ASP A 33 5.58 3.66 8.83
C ASP A 33 4.16 3.13 8.63
N ARG A 34 3.41 3.70 7.67
CA ARG A 34 2.03 3.33 7.36
C ARG A 34 1.90 2.41 6.15
N ILE A 35 2.99 2.16 5.45
CA ILE A 35 2.98 1.30 4.27
C ILE A 35 2.93 -0.15 4.70
N ASP A 36 2.13 -0.93 3.99
CA ASP A 36 2.23 -2.38 4.02
C ASP A 36 3.50 -2.83 3.29
N ARG A 37 4.59 -2.90 4.04
CA ARG A 37 5.92 -3.21 3.49
C ARG A 37 5.99 -4.62 2.92
N GLN A 38 5.26 -5.58 3.49
CA GLN A 38 5.33 -6.98 3.07
C GLN A 38 4.75 -7.13 1.67
N HIS A 39 3.50 -6.71 1.48
CA HIS A 39 2.84 -6.77 0.18
C HIS A 39 3.54 -5.89 -0.87
N LEU A 40 4.09 -4.72 -0.49
CA LEU A 40 4.87 -3.90 -1.42
C LEU A 40 6.13 -4.61 -1.92
N ILE A 41 6.86 -5.32 -1.04
CA ILE A 41 8.06 -6.08 -1.44
C ILE A 41 7.67 -7.23 -2.37
N GLU A 42 6.60 -7.96 -2.04
CA GLU A 42 6.10 -9.07 -2.86
C GLU A 42 5.81 -8.61 -4.28
N GLU A 43 5.04 -7.53 -4.46
CA GLU A 43 4.76 -6.97 -5.78
C GLU A 43 6.03 -6.57 -6.52
N LEU A 44 6.96 -5.85 -5.86
CA LEU A 44 8.20 -5.42 -6.51
C LEU A 44 9.10 -6.59 -6.94
N VAL A 45 9.11 -7.69 -6.18
CA VAL A 45 9.84 -8.91 -6.55
C VAL A 45 9.18 -9.63 -7.72
N VAL A 46 7.85 -9.63 -7.81
CA VAL A 46 7.12 -10.21 -8.94
C VAL A 46 7.46 -9.49 -10.26
N PHE A 47 7.71 -8.18 -10.21
CA PHE A 47 8.06 -7.37 -11.39
C PHE A 47 9.57 -7.27 -11.69
N ALA A 48 10.44 -7.80 -10.83
CA ALA A 48 11.90 -7.75 -10.97
C ALA A 48 12.46 -8.91 -11.80
#